data_AF-A0A8B6CZH2-F1
#
_entry.id   AF-A0A8B6CZH2-F1
#
_cell.length_a   1.000
_cell.length_b   1.000
_cell.length_c   1.000
_cell.angle_alpha   90.00
_cell.angle_beta   90.00
_cell.angle_gamma   90.00
#
_symmetry.space_group_name_H-M   'P 1'
#
loop_
_entity.id
_entity.type
_entity.pdbx_description
1 polymer ?
#
loop_
_entity_poly.entity_id
_entity_poly.type
_entity_poly.pdbx_seq_one_letter_code
_entity_poly.pdbx_strand_id
1 'polypeptide(L)'
;MQNKAVAESPEQIPQGFVKFTDGHSIFVEAKWLANTQSLFRGKTKPHCLKLVINGFYEPSELRNTTAMMLLKTPVGQALKAYGITSIGMDGTEVVRAINSKIGTMCRAIKENRKSK
;
A
#
# COMPACT_ATOMS: atom_id res chain seq x y z
N MET A 1 8.50 15.45 3.06
CA MET A 1 7.34 15.48 2.15
C MET A 1 6.60 14.17 2.34
N GLN A 2 5.48 14.17 3.06
CA GLN A 2 4.57 13.02 3.17
C GLN A 2 3.74 12.97 1.88
N ASN A 3 3.91 11.94 1.05
CA ASN A 3 3.15 11.79 -0.17
C ASN A 3 1.75 11.22 0.15
N LYS A 4 0.74 12.04 -0.14
CA LYS A 4 -0.69 11.78 -0.43
C LYS A 4 -1.41 10.66 0.34
N ALA A 5 -2.53 11.07 0.94
CA ALA A 5 -3.73 10.28 1.18
C ALA A 5 -3.78 9.37 2.43
N VAL A 6 -3.39 9.90 3.59
CA VAL A 6 -3.84 9.33 4.87
C VAL A 6 -4.35 10.45 5.76
N ALA A 7 -5.67 10.53 5.96
CA ALA A 7 -6.22 11.18 7.14
C ALA A 7 -6.39 10.08 8.20
N GLU A 8 -5.70 10.19 9.34
CA GLU A 8 -5.96 9.34 10.50
C GLU A 8 -7.06 10.03 11.33
N SER A 9 -8.20 9.36 11.52
CA SER A 9 -9.29 9.77 12.42
C SER A 9 -9.80 11.22 12.27
N PRO A 10 -10.29 11.66 11.10
CA PRO A 10 -10.97 12.94 11.04
C PRO A 10 -12.38 12.81 11.66
N GLU A 11 -12.76 13.75 12.52
CA GLU A 11 -14.13 13.86 13.08
C GLU A 11 -15.20 13.91 11.98
N GLN A 12 -14.81 14.37 10.78
CA GLN A 12 -15.58 14.29 9.54
C GLN A 12 -14.67 13.90 8.37
N ILE A 13 -15.04 12.86 7.62
CA ILE A 13 -14.28 12.40 6.45
C ILE A 13 -14.17 13.56 5.44
N PRO A 14 -12.95 13.99 5.05
CA PRO A 14 -12.78 15.07 4.09
C PRO A 14 -13.51 14.78 2.77
N GLN A 15 -14.06 15.82 2.14
CA GLN A 15 -14.76 15.67 0.85
C GLN A 15 -13.80 15.08 -0.20
N GLY A 16 -14.26 14.04 -0.91
CA GLY A 16 -13.46 13.34 -1.92
C GLY A 16 -12.58 12.20 -1.37
N PHE A 17 -12.61 11.93 -0.07
CA PHE A 17 -11.96 10.79 0.56
C PHE A 17 -12.96 9.67 0.86
N VAL A 18 -12.48 8.43 0.83
CA VAL A 18 -13.21 7.23 1.20
C VAL A 18 -12.41 6.41 2.19
N LYS A 19 -13.10 5.62 3.00
CA LYS A 19 -12.45 4.64 3.87
C LYS A 19 -11.73 3.60 3.01
N PHE A 20 -10.45 3.38 3.30
CA PHE A 20 -9.63 2.47 2.49
C PHE A 20 -10.02 1.01 2.68
N THR A 21 -10.32 0.62 3.92
CA THR A 21 -10.76 -0.73 4.28
C THR A 21 -11.55 -0.70 5.58
N ASP A 22 -12.52 -1.61 5.72
CA ASP A 22 -13.36 -1.68 6.91
C ASP A 22 -12.56 -2.08 8.15
N GLY A 23 -13.01 -1.61 9.33
CA GLY A 23 -12.31 -1.82 10.60
C GLY A 23 -11.04 -0.99 10.81
N HIS A 24 -10.58 -0.20 9.82
CA HIS A 24 -9.39 0.65 9.95
C HIS A 24 -9.70 2.14 9.75
N SER A 25 -9.05 3.00 10.54
CA SER A 25 -9.20 4.47 10.46
C SER A 25 -8.28 5.11 9.41
N ILE A 26 -8.20 4.50 8.22
CA ILE A 26 -7.38 4.97 7.09
C ILE A 26 -8.32 5.45 5.98
N PHE A 27 -8.17 6.72 5.60
CA PHE A 27 -8.94 7.35 4.53
C PHE A 27 -8.03 7.78 3.39
N VAL A 28 -8.45 7.49 2.16
CA VAL A 28 -7.70 7.74 0.93
C VAL A 28 -8.54 8.52 -0.07
N GLU A 29 -7.92 9.21 -1.02
CA GLU A 29 -8.65 9.88 -2.10
C GLU A 29 -9.42 8.87 -2.95
N ALA A 30 -10.73 9.08 -3.12
CA ALA A 30 -11.61 8.19 -3.89
C ALA A 30 -11.11 8.01 -5.33
N LYS A 31 -10.68 9.13 -5.94
CA LYS A 31 -10.13 9.14 -7.30
C LYS A 31 -8.85 8.32 -7.42
N TRP A 32 -7.95 8.42 -6.44
CA TRP A 32 -6.72 7.62 -6.43
C TRP A 32 -7.03 6.13 -6.31
N LEU A 33 -7.93 5.75 -5.39
CA LEU A 33 -8.30 4.36 -5.19
C LEU A 33 -8.94 3.76 -6.45
N ALA A 34 -9.91 4.47 -7.06
CA ALA A 34 -10.55 4.05 -8.30
C ALA A 34 -9.54 3.92 -9.45
N ASN A 35 -8.65 4.90 -9.62
CA ASN A 35 -7.59 4.84 -10.63
C ASN A 35 -6.68 3.63 -10.40
N THR A 36 -6.29 3.37 -9.15
CA THR A 36 -5.42 2.23 -8.81
C THR A 36 -6.10 0.90 -9.08
N GLN A 37 -7.38 0.76 -8.73
CA GLN A 37 -8.17 -0.44 -8.99
C GLN A 37 -8.39 -0.68 -10.49
N SER A 38 -8.51 0.37 -11.31
CA SER A 38 -8.64 0.21 -12.76
C SER A 38 -7.43 -0.49 -13.41
N LEU A 39 -6.25 -0.39 -12.78
CA LEU A 39 -5.02 -1.06 -13.20
C LEU A 39 -4.98 -2.56 -12.87
N PHE A 40 -5.97 -3.11 -12.14
CA PHE A 40 -5.98 -4.52 -11.73
C PHE A 40 -6.28 -5.48 -12.88
N ARG A 41 -6.89 -5.00 -13.97
CA ARG A 41 -7.29 -5.86 -15.09
C ARG A 41 -6.08 -6.59 -15.68
N GLY A 42 -6.14 -7.91 -15.71
CA GLY A 42 -5.08 -8.77 -16.22
C GLY A 42 -3.84 -8.86 -15.32
N LYS A 43 -3.92 -8.39 -14.07
CA LYS A 43 -2.83 -8.50 -13.07
C LYS A 43 -3.12 -9.61 -12.07
N THR A 44 -2.06 -10.21 -11.53
CA THR A 44 -2.18 -11.19 -10.45
C THR A 44 -2.50 -10.50 -9.13
N LYS A 45 -3.18 -11.18 -8.21
CA LYS A 45 -3.51 -10.63 -6.86
C LYS A 45 -2.30 -9.99 -6.14
N PRO A 46 -1.12 -10.64 -6.08
CA PRO A 46 0.06 -10.01 -5.49
C PRO A 46 0.50 -8.73 -6.21
N HIS A 47 0.31 -8.65 -7.53
CA HIS A 47 0.62 -7.46 -8.31
C HIS A 47 -0.37 -6.32 -7.99
N CYS A 48 -1.66 -6.62 -7.86
CA CYS A 48 -2.68 -5.65 -7.46
C CYS A 48 -2.33 -5.01 -6.11
N LEU A 49 -1.97 -5.81 -5.11
CA LEU A 49 -1.57 -5.29 -3.80
C LEU A 49 -0.30 -4.41 -3.90
N LYS A 50 0.67 -4.80 -4.72
CA LYS A 50 1.89 -4.01 -4.97
C LYS A 50 1.62 -2.65 -5.59
N LEU A 51 0.59 -2.53 -6.43
CA LEU A 51 0.16 -1.25 -7.01
C LEU A 51 -0.41 -0.33 -5.93
N VAL A 52 -1.21 -0.88 -5.02
CA VAL A 52 -1.76 -0.13 -3.88
C VAL A 52 -0.64 0.35 -2.95
N ILE A 53 0.35 -0.49 -2.64
CA ILE A 53 1.50 -0.13 -1.80
C ILE A 53 2.26 1.09 -2.37
N ASN A 54 2.33 1.26 -3.70
CA ASN A 54 2.98 2.43 -4.30
C ASN A 54 2.33 3.76 -3.92
N GLY A 55 1.04 3.78 -3.61
CA GLY A 55 0.37 5.01 -3.22
C GLY A 55 0.55 5.37 -1.75
N PHE A 56 1.05 4.45 -0.92
CA PHE A 56 1.27 4.69 0.51
C PHE A 56 2.73 4.90 0.88
N TYR A 57 3.66 4.38 0.09
CA TYR A 57 5.09 4.40 0.43
C TYR A 57 5.95 4.74 -0.78
N GLU A 58 6.88 5.63 -0.57
CA GLU A 58 8.03 5.83 -1.44
C GLU A 58 9.08 4.74 -1.22
N PRO A 59 9.90 4.41 -2.24
CA PRO A 59 10.95 3.43 -2.09
C PRO A 59 11.89 3.69 -0.90
N SER A 60 12.19 4.96 -0.62
CA SER A 60 13.06 5.37 0.49
C SER A 60 12.49 5.03 1.87
N GLU A 61 11.17 5.02 2.01
CA GLU A 61 10.48 4.74 3.27
C GLU A 61 10.44 3.25 3.60
N LEU A 62 10.55 2.39 2.57
CA LEU A 62 10.65 0.94 2.75
C LEU A 62 12.10 0.47 2.90
N ARG A 63 13.07 1.37 2.83
CA ARG A 63 14.49 1.04 3.01
C ARG A 63 14.72 0.62 4.46
N ASN A 64 15.23 -0.60 4.65
CA ASN A 64 15.43 -1.25 5.96
C ASN A 64 14.14 -1.68 6.69
N THR A 65 13.02 -1.74 5.98
CA THR A 65 11.74 -2.26 6.51
C THR A 65 11.56 -3.72 6.11
N THR A 66 10.80 -4.48 6.91
CA THR A 66 10.31 -5.83 6.54
C THR A 66 8.80 -5.84 6.52
N ALA A 67 8.16 -6.83 5.88
CA ALA A 67 6.71 -6.96 5.95
C ALA A 67 6.22 -7.04 7.40
N MET A 68 6.93 -7.77 8.27
CA MET A 68 6.57 -7.88 9.69
C MET A 68 6.63 -6.54 10.44
N MET A 69 7.59 -5.67 10.11
CA MET A 69 7.65 -4.32 10.68
C MET A 69 6.51 -3.45 10.15
N LEU A 70 6.26 -3.51 8.84
CA LEU A 70 5.21 -2.74 8.20
C LEU A 70 3.82 -3.12 8.75
N LEU A 71 3.56 -4.41 8.96
CA LEU A 71 2.31 -4.93 9.53
C LEU A 71 2.05 -4.54 10.99
N LYS A 72 3.03 -3.95 11.69
CA LYS A 72 2.82 -3.35 13.01
C LYS A 72 2.30 -1.91 12.94
N THR A 73 2.35 -1.27 11.77
CA THR A 73 1.85 0.09 11.56
C THR A 73 0.35 0.08 11.20
N PRO A 74 -0.40 1.16 11.50
CA PRO A 74 -1.82 1.26 11.11
C PRO A 74 -2.05 1.05 9.61
N VAL A 75 -1.24 1.69 8.76
CA VAL A 75 -1.31 1.54 7.30
C VAL A 75 -0.99 0.10 6.87
N GLY A 76 0.01 -0.55 7.46
CA GLY A 76 0.34 -1.93 7.14
C GLY A 76 -0.75 -2.92 7.54
N GLN A 77 -1.40 -2.72 8.69
CA GLN A 77 -2.56 -3.51 9.09
C GLN A 77 -3.72 -3.31 8.11
N ALA A 78 -3.99 -2.07 7.70
CA ALA A 78 -5.01 -1.77 6.70
C ALA A 78 -4.69 -2.40 5.33
N LEU A 79 -3.42 -2.40 4.90
CA LEU A 79 -2.99 -3.10 3.68
C LEU A 79 -3.20 -4.62 3.77
N LYS A 80 -2.98 -5.21 4.95
CA LYS A 80 -3.28 -6.63 5.18
C LYS A 80 -4.76 -6.91 5.06
N ALA A 81 -5.59 -6.12 5.73
CA ALA A 81 -7.04 -6.24 5.66
C ALA A 81 -7.53 -6.10 4.21
N TYR A 82 -7.12 -5.03 3.51
CA TYR A 82 -7.47 -4.80 2.10
C TYR A 82 -7.06 -5.96 1.18
N GLY A 83 -5.85 -6.51 1.36
CA GLY A 83 -5.39 -7.66 0.59
C GLY A 83 -6.29 -8.90 0.79
N ILE A 84 -6.76 -9.12 2.01
CA ILE A 84 -7.63 -10.24 2.34
C ILE A 84 -9.06 -10.01 1.84
N THR A 85 -9.66 -8.87 2.19
CA THR A 85 -11.09 -8.63 1.97
C THR A 85 -11.40 -8.17 0.55
N SER A 86 -10.56 -7.33 -0.04
CA SER A 86 -10.85 -6.67 -1.32
C SER A 86 -10.17 -7.34 -2.50
N ILE A 87 -8.97 -7.91 -2.29
CA ILE A 87 -8.23 -8.63 -3.35
C ILE A 87 -8.49 -10.15 -3.27
N GLY A 88 -8.94 -10.67 -2.11
CA GLY A 88 -9.21 -12.08 -1.91
C GLY A 88 -7.94 -12.92 -1.79
N MET A 89 -6.92 -12.39 -1.13
CA MET A 89 -5.67 -13.10 -0.81
C MET A 89 -5.76 -13.75 0.56
N ASP A 90 -4.99 -14.81 0.81
CA ASP A 90 -4.76 -15.28 2.17
C ASP A 90 -3.70 -14.42 2.90
N GLY A 91 -3.63 -14.55 4.22
CA GLY A 91 -2.70 -13.77 5.03
C GLY A 91 -1.22 -14.00 4.68
N THR A 92 -0.86 -15.21 4.26
CA THR A 92 0.51 -15.57 3.87
C THR A 92 0.86 -14.95 2.51
N GLU A 93 -0.06 -14.98 1.56
CA GLU A 93 0.08 -14.33 0.26
C GLU A 93 0.30 -12.82 0.41
N VAL A 94 -0.42 -12.16 1.31
CA VAL A 94 -0.25 -10.72 1.58
C VAL A 94 1.16 -10.44 2.10
N VAL A 95 1.63 -11.19 3.10
CA VAL A 95 2.99 -11.04 3.67
C VAL A 95 4.05 -11.22 2.58
N ARG A 96 3.91 -12.26 1.73
CA ARG A 96 4.82 -12.53 0.61
C ARG A 96 4.82 -11.39 -0.41
N ALA A 97 3.65 -10.86 -0.75
CA ALA A 97 3.51 -9.75 -1.68
C ALA A 97 4.17 -8.46 -1.16
N ILE A 98 3.97 -8.12 0.12
CA ILE A 98 4.61 -6.98 0.78
C ILE A 98 6.14 -7.14 0.78
N ASN A 99 6.67 -8.28 1.23
CA ASN A 99 8.12 -8.53 1.22
C ASN A 99 8.71 -8.45 -0.19
N SER A 100 8.02 -9.02 -1.17
CA SER A 100 8.42 -8.92 -2.57
C SER A 100 8.45 -7.47 -3.06
N LYS A 101 7.50 -6.63 -2.61
CA LYS A 101 7.45 -5.21 -2.95
C LYS A 101 8.62 -4.43 -2.36
N ILE A 102 8.88 -4.63 -1.07
CA ILE A 102 10.03 -4.04 -0.35
C ILE A 102 11.32 -4.39 -1.09
N GLY A 103 11.50 -5.66 -1.46
CA GLY A 103 12.67 -6.11 -2.23
C GLY A 103 12.83 -5.38 -3.57
N THR A 104 11.74 -5.19 -4.32
CA THR A 104 11.76 -4.43 -5.57
C THR A 104 12.10 -2.95 -5.36
N MET A 105 11.51 -2.31 -4.36
CA MET A 105 11.79 -0.89 -4.06
C MET A 105 13.24 -0.67 -3.60
N CYS A 106 13.78 -1.57 -2.77
CA CYS A 106 15.19 -1.54 -2.37
C CYS A 106 16.14 -1.70 -3.56
N ARG A 107 15.79 -2.51 -4.58
CA ARG A 107 16.58 -2.63 -5.82
C ARG A 107 16.54 -1.34 -6.65
N ALA A 108 15.36 -0.77 -6.84
CA ALA A 108 15.20 0.48 -7.60
C ALA A 108 16.07 1.63 -7.02
N ILE A 109 16.18 1.74 -5.70
CA ILE A 109 17.06 2.72 -5.06
C ILE A 109 18.54 2.45 -5.36
N LYS A 110 18.96 1.19 -5.33
CA LYS A 110 20.35 0.81 -5.60
C LYS A 110 20.73 1.13 -7.05
N GLU A 111 19.83 0.91 -8.00
CA GLU A 111 20.06 1.21 -9.42
C GLU A 111 20.13 2.73 -9.65
N ASN A 112 19.21 3.50 -9.08
CA ASN A 112 19.24 4.97 -9.19
C ASN A 112 20.51 5.63 -8.61
N ARG A 113 21.22 4.95 -7.70
CA ARG A 113 22.52 5.42 -7.17
C ARG A 113 23.70 5.11 -8.07
N LYS A 114 23.59 4.10 -8.94
CA LYS A 114 24.63 3.74 -9.91
C LYS A 114 24.60 4.60 -11.16
N SER A 115 23.45 5.23 -11.43
CA SER A 115 23.22 6.12 -12.58
C SER A 115 23.49 7.60 -12.28
N LYS A 116 24.02 7.92 -11.09
CA LYS A 116 24.48 9.25 -10.68
C LYS A 116 25.97 9.21 -10.42
#